data_AF-A0A183FV97-F1
#
_entry.id   AF-A0A183FV97-F1
#
_cell.length_a   1.000
_cell.length_b   1.000
_cell.length_c   1.000
_cell.angle_alpha   90.00
_cell.angle_beta   90.00
_cell.angle_gamma   90.00
#
_symmetry.space_group_name_H-M   'P 1'
#
loop_
_entity.id
_entity.type
_entity.pdbx_description
1 polymer ?
#
loop_
_entity_poly.entity_id
_entity_poly.type
_entity_poly.pdbx_seq_one_letter_code
_entity_poly.pdbx_strand_id
1 'polypeptide(L)'
;MLANFIFYKTDSGIVPTKWQRRFLVITRLYRRQSEIPNFVRNGTMNRMHDRMRVVFIVVAVCFFYVVSFFCESNLAEKITRDRAAGVRV
;
A
#
# COMPACT_ATOMS: atom_id res chain seq x y z
N MET A 1 -38.60 -23.41 7.58
CA MET A 1 -38.39 -22.00 7.19
C MET A 1 -37.19 -21.33 7.90
N LEU A 2 -36.24 -22.08 8.49
CA LEU A 2 -35.03 -21.50 9.13
C LEU A 2 -33.72 -21.76 8.34
N ALA A 3 -33.71 -22.78 7.47
CA ALA A 3 -32.53 -23.11 6.65
C ALA A 3 -32.27 -22.08 5.51
N ASN A 4 -33.32 -21.42 5.01
CA ASN A 4 -33.19 -20.42 3.94
C ASN A 4 -32.57 -19.09 4.40
N PHE A 5 -32.65 -18.77 5.69
CA PHE A 5 -32.08 -17.51 6.22
C PHE A 5 -30.55 -17.58 6.35
N ILE A 6 -30.00 -18.78 6.58
CA ILE A 6 -28.54 -18.98 6.66
C ILE A 6 -27.91 -18.92 5.26
N PHE A 7 -28.62 -19.39 4.22
CA PHE A 7 -28.12 -19.43 2.85
C PHE A 7 -28.09 -18.05 2.16
N TYR A 8 -28.99 -17.12 2.52
CA TYR A 8 -29.05 -15.77 1.91
C TYR A 8 -27.84 -14.87 2.28
N LYS A 9 -27.09 -15.20 3.35
CA LYS A 9 -25.94 -14.38 3.80
C LYS A 9 -24.63 -14.69 3.05
N THR A 10 -24.72 -15.38 1.91
CA THR A 10 -23.58 -15.84 1.11
C THR A 10 -23.40 -15.08 -0.20
N ASP A 11 -24.36 -14.23 -0.58
CA ASP A 11 -24.34 -13.45 -1.84
C ASP A 11 -23.80 -12.01 -1.72
N SER A 12 -23.19 -11.65 -0.58
CA SER A 12 -22.56 -10.32 -0.39
C SER A 12 -21.04 -10.34 -0.54
N GLY A 13 -20.56 -11.11 -1.52
CA GLY A 13 -19.16 -11.13 -1.90
C GLY A 13 -18.84 -9.97 -2.83
N ILE A 14 -17.97 -9.05 -2.39
CA ILE A 14 -17.47 -7.99 -3.28
C ILE A 14 -16.30 -8.57 -4.06
N VAL A 15 -16.31 -8.44 -5.38
CA VAL A 15 -15.19 -8.81 -6.25
C VAL A 15 -14.08 -7.79 -6.02
N PRO A 16 -12.93 -8.16 -5.42
CA PRO A 16 -11.85 -7.22 -5.17
C PRO A 16 -11.19 -6.81 -6.50
N THR A 17 -10.92 -5.52 -6.66
CA THR A 17 -10.21 -4.99 -7.82
C THR A 17 -8.78 -5.52 -7.89
N LYS A 18 -8.12 -5.44 -9.07
CA LYS A 18 -6.73 -5.89 -9.25
C LYS A 18 -5.77 -5.25 -8.23
N TRP A 19 -6.01 -3.99 -7.85
CA TRP A 19 -5.25 -3.28 -6.83
C TRP A 19 -5.56 -3.75 -5.41
N GLN A 20 -6.83 -4.00 -5.10
CA GLN A 20 -7.21 -4.57 -3.80
C GLN A 20 -6.62 -5.98 -3.60
N ARG A 21 -6.51 -6.80 -4.65
CA ARG A 21 -5.81 -8.08 -4.60
C ARG A 21 -4.32 -7.93 -4.24
N ARG A 22 -3.64 -6.91 -4.79
CA ARG A 22 -2.26 -6.61 -4.40
C ARG A 22 -2.15 -6.18 -2.93
N PHE A 23 -3.07 -5.33 -2.46
CA PHE A 23 -3.09 -4.91 -1.05
C PHE A 23 -3.38 -6.06 -0.08
N LEU A 24 -4.17 -7.06 -0.47
CA LEU A 24 -4.37 -8.29 0.31
C LEU A 24 -3.10 -9.13 0.49
N VAL A 25 -2.19 -9.09 -0.49
CA VAL A 25 -0.88 -9.76 -0.39
C VAL A 25 0.11 -8.91 0.43
N ILE A 26 0.12 -7.59 0.21
CA ILE A 26 1.01 -6.67 0.94
C ILE A 26 0.69 -6.66 2.44
N THR A 27 -0.59 -6.67 2.80
CA THR A 27 -1.04 -6.77 4.21
C THR A 27 -0.86 -8.17 4.80
N ARG A 28 -0.24 -9.09 4.05
CA ARG A 28 0.08 -10.48 4.42
C ARG A 28 -1.15 -11.30 4.83
N LEU A 29 -2.34 -10.88 4.39
CA LEU A 29 -3.59 -11.60 4.66
C LEU A 29 -3.71 -12.86 3.81
N TYR A 30 -3.08 -12.85 2.63
CA TYR A 30 -2.90 -14.01 1.75
C TYR A 30 -1.45 -14.12 1.32
N ARG A 31 -0.93 -15.35 1.21
CA ARG A 31 0.49 -15.62 0.92
C ARG A 31 0.79 -15.51 -0.57
N ARG A 32 -0.20 -15.78 -1.43
CA ARG A 32 -0.11 -15.67 -2.90
C ARG A 32 -1.38 -15.09 -3.49
N GLN A 33 -1.24 -14.38 -4.63
CA GLN A 33 -2.39 -13.87 -5.38
C GLN A 33 -3.33 -14.97 -5.89
N SER A 34 -2.79 -16.19 -6.08
CA SER A 34 -3.54 -17.37 -6.53
C SER A 34 -4.45 -17.99 -5.45
N GLU A 35 -4.24 -17.67 -4.17
CA GLU A 35 -5.07 -18.15 -3.07
C GLU A 35 -6.26 -17.23 -2.78
N ILE A 36 -6.37 -16.10 -3.49
CA ILE A 36 -7.41 -15.11 -3.23
C ILE A 36 -8.72 -15.61 -3.86
N PRO A 37 -9.77 -15.88 -3.07
CA PRO A 37 -11.07 -16.26 -3.61
C PRO A 37 -11.65 -15.14 -4.47
N ASN A 38 -12.42 -15.50 -5.50
CA ASN A 38 -13.03 -14.51 -6.41
C ASN A 38 -14.03 -13.58 -5.69
N PHE A 39 -14.62 -14.04 -4.59
CA PHE A 39 -15.55 -13.29 -3.77
C PHE A 39 -15.01 -13.16 -2.35
N VAL A 40 -14.82 -11.93 -1.88
CA VAL A 40 -14.33 -11.66 -0.53
C VAL A 40 -15.49 -11.18 0.33
N ARG A 41 -15.64 -11.80 1.51
CA ARG A 41 -16.67 -11.42 2.49
C ARG A 41 -16.41 -10.00 2.99
N ASN A 42 -17.45 -9.18 3.09
CA ASN A 42 -17.34 -7.75 3.47
C ASN A 42 -16.50 -7.51 4.76
N GLY A 43 -16.66 -8.36 5.78
CA GLY A 43 -15.86 -8.28 7.02
C GLY A 43 -14.35 -8.50 6.84
N THR A 44 -13.92 -9.21 5.79
CA THR A 44 -12.50 -9.37 5.45
C THR A 44 -11.94 -8.09 4.82
N MET A 45 -12.76 -7.35 4.06
CA MET A 45 -12.35 -6.08 3.45
C MET A 45 -12.22 -4.95 4.48
N ASN A 46 -13.07 -4.92 5.51
CA ASN A 46 -12.93 -3.96 6.60
C ASN A 46 -11.63 -4.18 7.41
N ARG A 47 -11.25 -5.45 7.63
CA ARG A 47 -9.97 -5.82 8.27
C ARG A 47 -8.75 -5.51 7.41
N MET A 48 -8.90 -5.59 6.08
CA MET A 48 -7.87 -5.15 5.15
C MET A 48 -7.65 -3.62 5.25
N HIS A 49 -8.74 -2.84 5.31
CA HIS A 49 -8.65 -1.38 5.38
C HIS A 49 -7.95 -0.89 6.66
N ASP A 50 -8.21 -1.53 7.79
CA ASP A 50 -7.55 -1.19 9.06
C ASP A 50 -6.01 -1.39 8.97
N ARG A 51 -5.56 -2.49 8.37
CA ARG A 51 -4.13 -2.80 8.17
C ARG A 51 -3.47 -1.92 7.10
N MET A 52 -4.24 -1.46 6.11
CA MET A 52 -3.76 -0.54 5.07
C MET A 52 -3.30 0.80 5.63
N ARG A 53 -3.82 1.23 6.78
CA ARG A 53 -3.38 2.45 7.47
C ARG A 53 -1.89 2.39 7.83
N VAL A 54 -1.44 1.26 8.37
CA VAL A 54 -0.03 1.07 8.76
C VAL A 54 0.87 1.06 7.53
N VAL A 55 0.47 0.36 6.47
CA VAL A 55 1.22 0.32 5.21
C VAL A 55 1.37 1.73 4.62
N PHE A 56 0.30 2.52 4.65
CA PHE A 56 0.32 3.89 4.15
C PHE A 56 1.33 4.77 4.91
N ILE A 57 1.34 4.70 6.23
CA ILE A 57 2.27 5.46 7.07
C ILE A 57 3.72 5.06 6.77
N VAL A 58 4.01 3.75 6.67
CA VAL A 58 5.35 3.25 6.37
C VAL A 58 5.83 3.74 5.00
N VAL A 59 4.98 3.62 3.97
CA VAL A 59 5.31 4.10 2.62
C VAL A 59 5.54 5.61 2.61
N ALA A 60 4.72 6.39 3.32
CA ALA A 60 4.87 7.84 3.40
C ALA A 60 6.20 8.24 4.05
N VAL A 61 6.59 7.58 5.15
CA VAL A 61 7.88 7.84 5.82
C VAL A 61 9.06 7.46 4.91
N CYS A 62 9.02 6.27 4.28
CA CYS A 62 10.06 5.86 3.33
C CYS A 62 10.16 6.82 2.14
N PHE A 63 9.03 7.25 1.59
CA PHE A 63 9.00 8.19 0.47
C PHE A 63 9.61 9.53 0.86
N PHE A 64 9.20 10.08 2.01
CA PHE A 64 9.74 11.34 2.51
C PHE A 64 11.26 11.25 2.74
N TYR A 65 11.72 10.16 3.35
CA TYR A 65 13.15 9.91 3.54
C TYR A 65 13.92 9.87 2.22
N VAL A 66 13.41 9.13 1.23
CA VAL A 66 14.04 9.03 -0.10
C VAL A 66 14.09 10.41 -0.78
N VAL A 67 12.99 11.17 -0.76
CA VAL A 67 12.95 12.51 -1.37
C VAL A 67 13.94 13.45 -0.72
N SER A 68 14.00 13.48 0.61
CA SER A 68 14.98 14.29 1.34
C SER A 68 16.41 13.89 1.00
N PHE A 69 16.71 12.60 0.96
CA PHE A 69 18.03 12.09 0.61
C PHE A 69 18.45 12.45 -0.83
N PHE A 70 17.52 12.35 -1.79
CA PHE A 70 17.76 12.79 -3.16
C PHE A 70 17.98 14.30 -3.22
N CYS A 71 17.20 15.09 -2.48
CA CYS A 71 17.36 16.53 -2.42
C CYS A 71 18.76 16.92 -1.90
N GLU A 72 19.19 16.31 -0.79
CA GLU A 72 20.52 16.51 -0.21
C GLU A 72 21.65 16.11 -1.17
N SER A 73 21.51 14.96 -1.85
CA SER A 73 22.50 14.49 -2.82
C SER A 73 22.64 15.46 -4.00
N ASN A 74 21.52 15.94 -4.55
CA ASN A 74 21.52 16.92 -5.63
C ASN A 74 22.05 18.28 -5.18
N LEU A 75 21.75 18.69 -3.94
CA LEU A 75 22.27 19.93 -3.37
C LEU A 75 23.80 19.85 -3.15
N ALA A 76 24.31 18.74 -2.64
CA ALA A 76 25.74 18.51 -2.49
C ALA A 76 26.47 18.54 -3.85
N GLU A 77 25.87 17.94 -4.88
CA GLU A 77 26.39 18.00 -6.25
C GLU A 77 26.39 19.44 -6.81
N LYS A 78 25.33 20.21 -6.53
CA LYS A 78 25.31 21.64 -6.89
C LYS A 78 26.41 22.43 -6.18
N ILE A 79 26.57 22.27 -4.88
CA ILE A 79 27.57 22.99 -4.08
C ILE A 79 29.00 22.68 -4.54
N THR A 80 29.30 21.40 -4.84
CA THR A 80 30.61 21.00 -5.35
C THR A 80 30.88 21.59 -6.73
N ARG A 81 29.87 21.63 -7.61
CA ARG A 81 29.96 22.30 -8.91
C ARG A 81 30.15 23.81 -8.80
N ASP A 82 29.43 24.47 -7.91
CA ASP A 82 29.51 25.93 -7.73
C ASP A 82 30.84 26.34 -7.09
N ARG A 83 31.41 25.51 -6.18
CA ARG A 83 32.79 25.65 -5.70
C ARG A 83 33.81 25.48 -6.82
N ALA A 84 33.63 24.49 -7.70
CA ALA A 84 34.52 24.27 -8.84
C ALA A 84 34.44 25.41 -9.86
N ALA A 85 33.27 26.04 -10.00
CA ALA A 85 33.05 27.23 -10.82
C ALA A 85 33.60 28.53 -10.20
N GLY A 86 34.19 28.48 -9.00
CA GLY A 86 34.83 29.62 -8.36
C GLY A 86 33.85 30.65 -7.76
N VAL A 87 32.55 30.34 -7.69
CA VAL A 87 31.56 31.20 -7.05
C VAL A 87 31.72 31.06 -5.53
N ARG A 88 32.29 32.08 -4.90
CA ARG A 88 32.29 32.19 -3.44
C ARG A 88 30.86 32.54 -3.01
N VAL A 89 30.18 31.58 -2.37
CA VAL A 89 29.03 31.86 -1.51
C VAL A 89 29.43 32.76 -0.36
#